data_AF-A0A0A2HSG5-F1
#
_entry.id   AF-A0A0A2HSG5-F1
#
_cell.length_a   1.000
_cell.length_b   1.000
_cell.length_c   1.000
_cell.angle_alpha   90.00
_cell.angle_beta   90.00
_cell.angle_gamma   90.00
#
_symmetry.space_group_name_H-M   'P 1'
#
loop_
_entity.id
_entity.type
_entity.pdbx_description
1 polymer ?
#
loop_
_entity_poly.entity_id
_entity_poly.type
_entity_poly.pdbx_seq_one_letter_code
_entity_poly.pdbx_strand_id
1 'polypeptide(L)'
;MHSSAFQLDQQFINRLWERITRPQETSTTGSEFSTVFLKGNIPSPEHLALIIDVAYWASFATEEGAPVVASIMLKQSEHTSDTFHFDNPLDFSSKTLVKLGPALENPRADIGIWPDQNGTLKIWGFTPSSHEPVKPDFWVQILGPGRVLIMYSGRTIAALTGNQAVFIDPRGIFQTLMPSIAAQAHTNDIKLLNLLRYNAILKIVQQTRAHGKGGIILVVPDNKDWMQS
;
A
#
# COMPACT_ATOMS: atom_id res chain seq x y z
N MET A 1 -2.48 -25.15 21.53
CA MET A 1 -1.63 -25.24 20.33
C MET A 1 -2.45 -24.79 19.14
N HIS A 2 -2.40 -23.51 18.78
CA HIS A 2 -3.10 -22.98 17.60
C HIS A 2 -2.16 -23.10 16.40
N SER A 3 -2.36 -24.13 15.58
CA SER A 3 -1.78 -24.17 14.23
C SER A 3 -2.55 -23.17 13.36
N SER A 4 -1.91 -22.04 13.03
CA SER A 4 -2.40 -21.13 11.99
C SER A 4 -2.31 -21.84 10.64
N ALA A 5 -3.45 -21.99 9.95
CA ALA A 5 -3.56 -22.70 8.67
C ALA A 5 -2.91 -21.95 7.49
N PHE A 6 -2.25 -20.82 7.75
CA PHE A 6 -1.46 -20.07 6.80
C PHE A 6 -0.24 -19.51 7.55
N GLN A 7 0.84 -20.30 7.62
CA GLN A 7 2.14 -19.74 7.96
C GLN A 7 2.58 -18.91 6.76
N LEU A 8 2.43 -17.59 6.86
CA LEU A 8 3.11 -16.67 5.95
C LEU A 8 4.56 -17.12 5.85
N ASP A 9 4.98 -17.46 4.63
CA ASP A 9 6.33 -17.93 4.37
C ASP A 9 7.32 -16.90 4.94
N GLN A 10 8.13 -17.32 5.91
CA GLN A 10 9.15 -16.47 6.52
C GLN A 10 10.11 -15.90 5.45
N GLN A 11 10.33 -16.64 4.35
CA GLN A 11 11.09 -16.13 3.21
C GLN A 11 10.39 -14.94 2.55
N PHE A 12 9.06 -14.97 2.40
CA PHE A 12 8.30 -13.84 1.86
C PHE A 12 8.43 -12.61 2.77
N ILE A 13 8.24 -12.76 4.08
CA ILE A 13 8.35 -11.63 5.02
C ILE A 13 9.76 -11.04 5.01
N ASN A 14 10.80 -11.88 5.03
CA ASN A 14 12.19 -11.43 4.98
C ASN A 14 12.48 -10.66 3.69
N ARG A 15 12.08 -11.20 2.53
CA ARG A 15 12.26 -10.53 1.24
C ARG A 15 11.45 -9.24 1.14
N LEU A 16 10.25 -9.20 1.72
CA LEU A 16 9.43 -7.99 1.76
C LEU A 16 10.11 -6.92 2.61
N TRP A 17 10.60 -7.29 3.79
CA TRP A 17 11.34 -6.39 4.68
C TRP A 17 12.60 -5.84 3.99
N GLU A 18 13.38 -6.70 3.33
CA GLU A 18 14.52 -6.28 2.52
C GLU A 18 14.12 -5.28 1.43
N ARG A 19 12.99 -5.48 0.73
CA ARG A 19 12.53 -4.52 -0.30
C ARG A 19 12.15 -3.15 0.27
N ILE A 20 11.72 -3.10 1.52
CA ILE A 20 11.34 -1.85 2.22
C ILE A 20 12.60 -1.11 2.71
N THR A 21 13.56 -1.85 3.27
CA THR A 21 14.75 -1.28 3.92
C THR A 21 15.91 -1.03 2.97
N ARG A 22 16.09 -1.88 1.95
CA ARG A 22 17.22 -1.79 1.04
C ARG A 22 17.16 -0.45 0.30
N PRO A 23 18.20 0.38 0.39
CA PRO A 23 18.34 1.53 -0.50
C PRO A 23 18.25 0.99 -1.92
N GLN A 24 17.32 1.48 -2.75
CA GLN A 24 17.37 1.18 -4.16
C GLN A 24 18.70 1.75 -4.66
N GLU A 25 19.69 0.87 -4.89
CA GLU A 25 20.93 1.24 -5.56
C GLU A 25 20.53 1.95 -6.85
N THR A 26 20.91 3.21 -6.91
CA THR A 26 20.79 4.10 -8.06
C THR A 26 21.39 3.41 -9.26
N SER A 27 20.56 2.82 -10.10
CA SER A 27 20.96 2.48 -11.46
C SER A 27 21.36 3.79 -12.13
N THR A 28 22.55 3.78 -12.72
CA THR A 28 23.37 4.92 -13.19
C THR A 28 22.75 5.78 -14.30
N THR A 29 21.45 5.61 -14.61
CA THR A 29 20.68 6.41 -15.57
C THR A 29 19.33 6.92 -15.02
N GLY A 30 19.11 6.90 -13.70
CA GLY A 30 17.85 7.37 -13.08
C GLY A 30 17.98 7.94 -11.65
N SER A 31 19.19 8.35 -11.27
CA SER A 31 19.60 8.74 -9.90
C SER A 31 18.76 9.86 -9.25
N GLU A 32 18.20 10.80 -10.03
CA GLU A 32 17.58 12.02 -9.48
C GLU A 32 16.15 11.84 -8.94
N PHE A 33 15.51 10.68 -9.13
CA PHE A 33 14.10 10.47 -8.75
C PHE A 33 13.91 9.62 -7.48
N SER A 34 14.96 8.97 -6.97
CA SER A 34 14.92 8.28 -5.67
C SER A 34 14.68 9.27 -4.51
N THR A 35 15.01 10.54 -4.72
CA THR A 35 14.82 11.65 -3.76
C THR A 35 13.38 12.17 -3.69
N VAL A 36 12.52 11.81 -4.65
CA VAL A 36 11.11 12.26 -4.71
C VAL A 36 10.21 11.39 -3.83
N PHE A 37 10.58 10.12 -3.64
CA PHE A 37 9.82 9.19 -2.84
C PHE A 37 10.24 9.35 -1.37
N LEU A 38 9.41 10.05 -0.61
CA LEU A 38 9.61 10.24 0.82
C LEU A 38 9.60 8.86 1.51
N LYS A 39 10.60 8.63 2.37
CA LYS A 39 10.66 7.44 3.23
C LYS A 39 9.98 7.76 4.55
N GLY A 40 8.92 7.02 4.85
CA GLY A 40 8.20 7.13 6.11
C GLY A 40 8.58 6.03 7.08
N ASN A 41 7.66 5.74 7.98
CA ASN A 41 7.77 4.71 8.99
C ASN A 41 7.83 3.31 8.35
N ILE A 42 8.77 2.50 8.85
CA ILE A 42 9.02 1.12 8.42
C ILE A 42 8.73 0.20 9.62
N PRO A 43 7.97 -0.90 9.45
CA PRO A 43 7.76 -1.85 10.52
C PRO A 43 9.04 -2.64 10.84
N SER A 44 9.19 -3.05 12.10
CA SER A 44 10.11 -4.14 12.44
C SER A 44 9.71 -5.44 11.69
N PRO A 45 10.62 -6.41 11.49
CA PRO A 45 10.25 -7.69 10.88
C PRO A 45 9.08 -8.39 11.58
N GLU A 46 9.03 -8.33 12.91
CA GLU A 46 7.97 -8.91 13.73
C GLU A 46 6.63 -8.19 13.52
N HIS A 47 6.65 -6.86 13.54
CA HIS A 47 5.46 -6.06 13.23
C HIS A 47 5.00 -6.26 11.80
N LEU A 48 5.92 -6.38 10.85
CA LEU A 48 5.59 -6.65 9.46
C LEU A 48 4.85 -7.99 9.33
N ALA A 49 5.39 -9.06 9.91
CA ALA A 49 4.73 -10.36 9.93
C ALA A 49 3.33 -10.28 10.53
N LEU A 50 3.20 -9.61 11.68
CA LEU A 50 1.92 -9.45 12.38
C LEU A 50 0.90 -8.65 11.55
N ILE A 51 1.31 -7.53 10.94
CA ILE A 51 0.43 -6.70 10.11
C ILE A 51 -0.09 -7.50 8.91
N ILE A 52 0.79 -8.23 8.23
CA ILE A 52 0.40 -9.02 7.07
C ILE A 52 -0.52 -10.18 7.47
N ASP A 53 -0.23 -10.89 8.56
CA ASP A 53 -1.07 -11.99 9.05
C ASP A 53 -2.48 -11.51 9.45
N VAL A 54 -2.54 -10.45 10.27
CA VAL A 54 -3.81 -9.86 10.71
C VAL A 54 -4.64 -9.36 9.53
N ALA A 55 -4.02 -8.68 8.56
CA ALA A 55 -4.71 -8.20 7.37
C ALA A 55 -5.17 -9.34 6.45
N TYR A 56 -4.33 -10.38 6.27
CA TYR A 56 -4.67 -11.55 5.47
C TYR A 56 -5.87 -12.29 6.04
N TRP A 57 -5.90 -12.57 7.35
CA TRP A 57 -7.04 -13.24 7.98
C TRP A 57 -8.29 -12.38 8.01
N ALA A 58 -8.17 -11.08 8.26
CA ALA A 58 -9.30 -10.16 8.14
C ALA A 58 -9.88 -10.13 6.72
N SER A 59 -9.05 -10.31 5.68
CA SER A 59 -9.48 -10.27 4.28
C SER A 59 -10.50 -11.35 3.92
N PHE A 60 -10.44 -12.52 4.56
CA PHE A 60 -11.41 -13.61 4.32
C PHE A 60 -12.71 -13.48 5.09
N ALA A 61 -12.77 -12.57 6.06
CA ALA A 61 -13.95 -12.42 6.88
C ALA A 61 -15.05 -11.66 6.13
N THR A 62 -16.26 -11.82 6.63
CA THR A 62 -17.42 -11.03 6.22
C THR A 62 -18.06 -10.43 7.46
N GLU A 63 -18.52 -9.19 7.36
CA GLU A 63 -19.34 -8.53 8.38
C GLU A 63 -20.69 -8.21 7.74
N GLU A 64 -21.80 -8.61 8.37
CA GLU A 64 -23.16 -8.46 7.81
C GLU A 64 -23.35 -9.02 6.39
N GLY A 65 -22.55 -10.01 6.00
CA GLY A 65 -22.57 -10.62 4.66
C GLY A 65 -21.78 -9.85 3.60
N ALA A 66 -21.19 -8.71 3.94
CA ALA A 66 -20.28 -7.97 3.07
C ALA A 66 -18.82 -8.38 3.32
N PRO A 67 -17.99 -8.48 2.26
CA PRO A 67 -16.56 -8.73 2.42
C PRO A 67 -15.89 -7.55 3.13
N VAL A 68 -14.93 -7.84 4.00
CA VAL A 68 -14.20 -6.79 4.72
C VAL A 68 -13.22 -6.08 3.79
N VAL A 69 -13.32 -4.75 3.75
CA VAL A 69 -12.37 -3.84 3.11
C VAL A 69 -11.84 -2.90 4.19
N ALA A 70 -10.53 -2.67 4.20
CA ALA A 70 -9.90 -1.78 5.16
C ALA A 70 -8.58 -1.25 4.60
N SER A 71 -8.17 -0.07 5.08
CA SER A 71 -6.87 0.51 4.80
C SER A 71 -6.16 0.75 6.13
N ILE A 72 -4.90 0.33 6.23
CA ILE A 72 -4.12 0.31 7.46
C ILE A 72 -2.82 1.06 7.20
N MET A 73 -2.48 2.00 8.06
CA MET A 73 -1.25 2.78 7.99
C MET A 73 -0.42 2.61 9.27
N LEU A 74 0.88 2.35 9.11
CA LEU A 74 1.82 2.38 10.22
C LEU A 74 2.32 3.82 10.40
N LYS A 75 1.72 4.55 11.33
CA LYS A 75 2.11 5.93 11.62
C LYS A 75 1.86 6.22 13.10
N GLN A 76 2.80 6.93 13.72
CA GLN A 76 2.59 7.43 15.08
C GLN A 76 1.38 8.36 15.07
N SER A 77 0.55 8.23 16.10
CA SER A 77 -0.57 9.14 16.31
C SER A 77 -0.06 10.58 16.35
N GLU A 78 -0.46 11.38 15.37
CA GLU A 78 -0.33 12.83 15.41
C GLU A 78 -1.67 13.41 15.86
N HIS A 79 -1.66 14.30 16.84
CA HIS A 79 -2.86 15.04 17.24
C HIS A 79 -3.12 16.15 16.22
N THR A 80 -3.62 15.77 15.05
CA THR A 80 -4.15 16.70 14.04
C THR A 80 -5.66 16.80 14.18
N SER A 81 -6.24 17.93 13.76
CA SER A 81 -7.69 18.19 13.83
C SER A 81 -8.53 17.14 13.12
N ASP A 82 -7.95 16.48 12.11
CA ASP A 82 -8.68 15.62 11.19
C ASP A 82 -8.57 14.15 11.60
N THR A 83 -7.86 13.84 12.68
CA THR A 83 -7.65 12.47 13.15
C THR A 83 -8.62 12.14 14.28
N PHE A 84 -9.27 10.97 14.20
CA PHE A 84 -10.09 10.44 15.29
C PHE A 84 -9.26 9.49 16.15
N HIS A 85 -9.35 9.65 17.46
CA HIS A 85 -8.68 8.80 18.45
C HIS A 85 -9.70 8.08 19.30
N PHE A 86 -9.42 6.80 19.59
CA PHE A 86 -10.15 6.10 20.64
C PHE A 86 -9.63 6.55 22.01
N ASP A 87 -10.51 6.67 23.00
CA ASP A 87 -10.13 6.94 24.39
C ASP A 87 -9.11 5.90 24.90
N ASN A 88 -9.33 4.64 24.51
CA ASN A 88 -8.41 3.54 24.75
C ASN A 88 -8.00 2.92 23.41
N PRO A 89 -6.70 2.84 23.09
CA PRO A 89 -6.24 2.14 21.89
C PRO A 89 -6.74 0.69 21.86
N LEU A 90 -7.23 0.27 20.69
CA LEU A 90 -7.77 -1.07 20.50
C LEU A 90 -6.65 -2.07 20.17
N ASP A 91 -6.88 -3.34 20.47
CA ASP A 91 -5.97 -4.41 20.05
C ASP A 91 -5.94 -4.53 18.53
N PHE A 92 -4.73 -4.56 17.96
CA PHE A 92 -4.54 -4.84 16.55
C PHE A 92 -4.73 -6.33 16.28
N SER A 93 -5.93 -6.71 15.87
CA SER A 93 -6.32 -8.09 15.59
C SER A 93 -7.24 -8.16 14.38
N SER A 94 -7.32 -9.33 13.75
CA SER A 94 -8.25 -9.54 12.62
C SER A 94 -9.68 -9.24 13.03
N LYS A 95 -10.12 -9.72 14.19
CA LYS A 95 -11.45 -9.44 14.76
C LYS A 95 -11.73 -7.94 14.89
N THR A 96 -10.75 -7.15 15.32
CA THR A 96 -10.92 -5.69 15.43
C THR A 96 -11.06 -5.05 14.05
N LEU A 97 -10.23 -5.46 13.08
CA LEU A 97 -10.30 -4.95 11.70
C LEU A 97 -11.62 -5.29 11.00
N VAL A 98 -12.15 -6.50 11.21
CA VAL A 98 -13.44 -6.93 10.65
C VAL A 98 -14.58 -6.02 11.11
N LYS A 99 -14.56 -5.59 12.38
CA LYS A 99 -15.56 -4.68 12.92
C LYS A 99 -15.39 -3.24 12.47
N LEU A 100 -14.15 -2.76 12.34
CA LEU A 100 -13.86 -1.37 11.97
C LEU A 100 -13.99 -1.12 10.45
N GLY A 101 -13.59 -2.09 9.63
CA GLY A 101 -13.50 -1.95 8.17
C GLY A 101 -14.77 -1.37 7.53
N PRO A 102 -15.96 -1.98 7.72
CA PRO A 102 -17.20 -1.49 7.11
C PRO A 102 -17.54 -0.05 7.49
N ALA A 103 -17.31 0.34 8.75
CA ALA A 103 -17.59 1.70 9.22
C ALA A 103 -16.64 2.75 8.63
N LEU A 104 -15.46 2.34 8.16
CA LEU A 104 -14.43 3.22 7.63
C LEU A 104 -14.37 3.21 6.09
N GLU A 105 -15.06 2.28 5.43
CA GLU A 105 -15.15 2.20 3.97
C GLU A 105 -15.82 3.46 3.37
N ASN A 106 -16.87 3.95 4.02
CA ASN A 106 -17.56 5.20 3.70
C ASN A 106 -17.59 6.08 4.95
N PRO A 107 -16.45 6.68 5.31
CA PRO A 107 -15.96 7.86 4.56
C PRO A 107 -14.63 7.69 3.81
N ARG A 108 -14.10 6.47 3.66
CA ARG A 108 -12.73 6.18 3.20
C ARG A 108 -11.68 6.72 4.18
N ALA A 109 -11.61 6.08 5.34
CA ALA A 109 -10.62 6.39 6.37
C ALA A 109 -9.56 5.28 6.48
N ASP A 110 -8.35 5.69 6.83
CA ASP A 110 -7.20 4.83 7.07
C ASP A 110 -7.04 4.56 8.57
N ILE A 111 -7.00 3.29 8.95
CA ILE A 111 -6.80 2.82 10.32
C ILE A 111 -5.34 3.06 10.71
N GLY A 112 -5.15 3.82 11.78
CA GLY A 112 -3.84 4.15 12.31
C GLY A 112 -3.36 3.11 13.31
N ILE A 113 -2.18 2.53 13.06
CA ILE A 113 -1.53 1.61 13.99
C ILE A 113 -0.15 2.12 14.42
N TRP A 114 0.17 1.89 15.70
CA TRP A 114 1.50 2.19 16.25
C TRP A 114 1.83 1.27 17.44
N PRO A 115 3.11 0.93 17.68
CA PRO A 115 3.51 0.21 18.87
C PRO A 115 3.25 1.03 20.14
N ASP A 116 2.69 0.41 21.17
CA ASP A 116 2.59 1.00 22.50
C ASP A 116 3.95 1.00 23.23
N GLN A 117 3.95 1.42 24.50
CA GLN A 117 5.16 1.47 25.33
C GLN A 117 5.81 0.09 25.54
N ASN A 118 5.05 -1.00 25.37
CA ASN A 118 5.53 -2.36 25.47
C ASN A 118 5.91 -2.95 24.10
N GLY A 119 5.86 -2.15 23.02
CA GLY A 119 6.15 -2.59 21.66
C GLY A 119 5.01 -3.37 21.00
N THR A 120 3.84 -3.45 21.61
CA THR A 120 2.68 -4.17 21.04
C THR A 120 1.95 -3.25 20.08
N LEU A 121 1.67 -3.71 18.85
CA LEU A 121 0.88 -2.91 17.89
C LEU A 121 -0.54 -2.70 18.41
N LYS A 122 -0.95 -1.44 18.44
CA LYS A 122 -2.31 -1.01 18.81
C LYS A 122 -2.91 -0.17 17.69
N ILE A 123 -4.23 -0.21 17.58
CA ILE A 123 -5.00 0.72 16.77
C ILE A 123 -5.29 1.94 17.65
N TRP A 124 -4.67 3.07 17.33
CA TRP A 124 -4.92 4.31 18.09
C TRP A 124 -6.17 5.04 17.61
N GLY A 125 -6.66 4.74 16.40
CA GLY A 125 -7.78 5.45 15.78
C GLY A 125 -7.77 5.35 14.26
N PHE A 126 -8.29 6.38 13.59
CA PHE A 126 -8.33 6.47 12.14
C PHE A 126 -8.22 7.92 11.66
N THR A 127 -7.78 8.09 10.42
CA THR A 127 -7.72 9.39 9.75
C THR A 127 -8.49 9.32 8.44
N PRO A 128 -9.24 10.36 8.02
CA PRO A 128 -9.76 10.45 6.67
C PRO A 128 -8.61 10.23 5.68
N SER A 129 -8.87 9.55 4.57
CA SER A 129 -7.81 9.29 3.59
C SER A 129 -7.19 10.59 3.12
N SER A 130 -5.97 10.86 3.61
CA SER A 130 -5.25 12.09 3.34
C SER A 130 -5.14 12.30 1.83
N HIS A 131 -5.41 13.54 1.41
CA HIS A 131 -5.22 14.00 0.04
C HIS A 131 -3.74 14.16 -0.34
N GLU A 132 -2.82 13.80 0.57
CA GLU A 132 -1.39 13.84 0.31
C GLU A 132 -1.04 13.12 -1.01
N PRO A 133 -0.28 13.78 -1.89
CA PRO A 133 0.05 13.25 -3.20
C PRO A 133 0.95 12.01 -3.12
N VAL A 134 1.66 11.80 -2.01
CA VAL A 134 2.57 10.67 -1.79
C VAL A 134 2.43 10.21 -0.34
N LYS A 135 2.16 8.91 -0.15
CA LYS A 135 2.05 8.26 1.16
C LYS A 135 3.38 7.61 1.53
N PRO A 136 4.22 8.22 2.38
CA PRO A 136 5.60 7.77 2.60
C PRO A 136 5.71 6.50 3.45
N ASP A 137 4.75 6.32 4.36
CA ASP A 137 4.73 5.25 5.36
C ASP A 137 4.37 3.88 4.78
N PHE A 138 4.55 2.84 5.61
CA PHE A 138 4.10 1.49 5.31
C PHE A 138 2.58 1.35 5.43
N TRP A 139 1.96 0.82 4.38
CA TRP A 139 0.52 0.78 4.20
C TRP A 139 0.07 -0.61 3.73
N VAL A 140 -1.08 -1.06 4.23
CA VAL A 140 -1.72 -2.31 3.82
C VAL A 140 -3.19 -2.06 3.50
N GLN A 141 -3.63 -2.51 2.34
CA GLN A 141 -5.01 -2.38 1.90
C GLN A 141 -5.64 -3.75 1.70
N ILE A 142 -6.70 -4.04 2.44
CA ILE A 142 -7.56 -5.21 2.28
C ILE A 142 -8.58 -4.89 1.19
N LEU A 143 -8.63 -5.67 0.13
CA LEU A 143 -9.51 -5.48 -1.02
C LEU A 143 -10.68 -6.48 -1.08
N GLY A 144 -10.78 -7.37 -0.09
CA GLY A 144 -11.73 -8.47 -0.04
C GLY A 144 -11.05 -9.84 0.07
N PRO A 145 -11.79 -10.95 -0.13
CA PRO A 145 -11.36 -12.32 0.19
C PRO A 145 -9.99 -12.69 -0.39
N GLY A 146 -9.00 -12.86 0.49
CA GLY A 146 -7.63 -13.26 0.14
C GLY A 146 -6.87 -12.22 -0.69
N ARG A 147 -7.31 -10.97 -0.74
CA ARG A 147 -6.73 -9.91 -1.56
C ARG A 147 -6.21 -8.79 -0.68
N VAL A 148 -4.88 -8.70 -0.58
CA VAL A 148 -4.19 -7.69 0.22
C VAL A 148 -3.12 -7.00 -0.61
N LEU A 149 -3.11 -5.68 -0.66
CA LEU A 149 -2.04 -4.90 -1.26
C LEU A 149 -1.10 -4.36 -0.18
N ILE A 150 0.19 -4.40 -0.47
CA ILE A 150 1.25 -3.94 0.42
C ILE A 150 1.98 -2.79 -0.27
N MET A 151 2.01 -1.65 0.41
CA MET A 151 2.49 -0.39 -0.13
C MET A 151 3.52 0.23 0.81
N TYR A 152 4.51 0.89 0.22
CA TYR A 152 5.49 1.68 0.96
C TYR A 152 6.02 2.79 0.05
N SER A 153 6.25 3.99 0.61
CA SER A 153 6.80 5.12 -0.14
C SER A 153 6.03 5.41 -1.44
N GLY A 154 4.69 5.41 -1.34
CA GLY A 154 3.76 5.69 -2.44
C GLY A 154 3.67 4.61 -3.52
N ARG A 155 4.33 3.46 -3.33
CA ARG A 155 4.41 2.38 -4.34
C ARG A 155 3.82 1.09 -3.82
N THR A 156 3.16 0.33 -4.69
CA THR A 156 2.80 -1.06 -4.40
C THR A 156 4.03 -1.93 -4.61
N ILE A 157 4.44 -2.65 -3.57
CA ILE A 157 5.66 -3.46 -3.56
C ILE A 157 5.39 -4.96 -3.52
N ALA A 158 4.21 -5.35 -3.04
CA ALA A 158 3.73 -6.73 -3.04
C ALA A 158 2.20 -6.79 -2.98
N ALA A 159 1.66 -7.95 -3.32
CA ALA A 159 0.25 -8.28 -3.19
C ALA A 159 0.08 -9.74 -2.74
N LEU A 160 -0.94 -9.99 -1.93
CA LEU A 160 -1.45 -11.33 -1.65
C LEU A 160 -2.72 -11.53 -2.48
N THR A 161 -2.80 -12.66 -3.19
CA THR A 161 -3.96 -13.05 -4.02
C THR A 161 -4.27 -14.52 -3.78
N GLY A 162 -5.35 -14.77 -3.03
CA GLY A 162 -5.68 -16.12 -2.56
C GLY A 162 -4.51 -16.68 -1.75
N ASN A 163 -3.94 -17.79 -2.21
CA ASN A 163 -2.79 -18.47 -1.58
C ASN A 163 -1.43 -18.05 -2.18
N GLN A 164 -1.35 -16.96 -2.95
CA GLN A 164 -0.12 -16.55 -3.60
C GLN A 164 0.33 -15.17 -3.13
N ALA A 165 1.63 -15.05 -2.86
CA ALA A 165 2.28 -13.78 -2.62
C ALA A 165 3.10 -13.37 -3.86
N VAL A 166 2.83 -12.19 -4.39
CA VAL A 166 3.45 -11.67 -5.62
C VAL A 166 4.18 -10.39 -5.29
N PHE A 167 5.46 -10.32 -5.67
CA PHE A 167 6.21 -9.08 -5.61
C PHE A 167 6.01 -8.23 -6.85
N ILE A 168 5.86 -6.92 -6.65
CA ILE A 168 5.64 -5.96 -7.74
C ILE A 168 6.90 -5.12 -7.88
N ASP A 169 7.46 -5.07 -9.10
CA ASP A 169 8.54 -4.15 -9.42
C ASP A 169 7.97 -2.82 -9.94
N PRO A 170 7.96 -1.75 -9.12
CA PRO A 170 7.41 -0.46 -9.54
C PRO A 170 8.23 0.20 -10.66
N ARG A 171 9.46 -0.25 -10.93
CA ARG A 171 10.32 0.34 -11.96
C ARG A 171 9.82 0.04 -13.37
N GLY A 172 9.18 -1.11 -13.59
CA GLY A 172 8.71 -1.50 -14.92
C GLY A 172 7.70 -0.50 -15.49
N ILE A 173 6.65 -0.19 -14.72
CA ILE A 173 5.62 0.79 -15.12
C ILE A 173 6.24 2.17 -15.37
N PHE A 174 7.15 2.60 -14.49
CA PHE A 174 7.84 3.87 -14.62
C PHE A 174 8.69 3.93 -15.89
N GLN A 175 9.52 2.92 -16.15
CA GLN A 175 10.39 2.84 -17.33
C GLN A 175 9.58 2.83 -18.63
N THR A 176 8.40 2.21 -18.63
CA THR A 176 7.52 2.21 -19.80
C THR A 176 6.79 3.55 -20.00
N LEU A 177 6.31 4.21 -18.93
CA LEU A 177 5.52 5.44 -19.05
C LEU A 177 6.34 6.73 -19.17
N MET A 178 7.51 6.79 -18.52
CA MET A 178 8.31 8.01 -18.46
C MET A 178 8.77 8.55 -19.81
N PRO A 179 9.24 7.73 -20.75
CA PRO A 179 9.61 8.24 -22.07
C PRO A 179 8.42 8.94 -22.75
N SER A 180 7.23 8.35 -22.74
CA SER A 180 6.04 8.93 -23.35
C SER A 180 5.55 10.19 -22.64
N ILE A 181 5.62 10.22 -21.29
CA ILE A 181 5.26 11.42 -20.50
C ILE A 181 6.26 12.57 -20.76
N ALA A 182 7.55 12.25 -20.85
CA ALA A 182 8.60 13.23 -21.14
C ALA A 182 8.54 13.74 -22.59
N ALA A 183 8.18 12.88 -23.55
CA ALA A 183 8.01 13.28 -24.95
C ALA A 183 6.84 14.26 -25.17
N GLN A 184 5.80 14.19 -24.32
CA GLN A 184 4.67 15.12 -24.32
C GLN A 184 4.99 16.42 -23.57
N ALA A 185 6.12 16.49 -22.87
CA ALA A 185 6.53 17.66 -22.13
C ALA A 185 7.03 18.76 -23.09
N HIS A 186 6.51 19.99 -22.95
CA HIS A 186 7.02 21.12 -23.72
C HIS A 186 8.43 21.49 -23.23
N THR A 187 9.22 22.21 -24.03
CA THR A 187 10.64 22.51 -23.74
C THR A 187 10.86 23.24 -22.40
N ASN A 188 9.80 23.83 -21.81
CA ASN A 188 9.81 24.50 -20.50
C ASN A 188 9.14 23.68 -19.36
N ASP A 189 8.68 22.46 -19.62
CA ASP A 189 8.02 21.64 -18.59
C ASP A 189 9.03 21.18 -17.53
N ILE A 190 8.79 21.61 -16.29
CA ILE A 190 9.61 21.30 -15.13
C ILE A 190 9.51 19.80 -14.82
N LYS A 191 10.61 19.14 -14.47
CA LYS A 191 10.67 17.71 -14.05
C LYS A 191 9.56 17.29 -13.07
N LEU A 192 9.14 18.22 -12.19
CA LEU A 192 8.02 18.05 -11.26
C LEU A 192 6.67 17.80 -11.96
N LEU A 193 6.41 18.47 -13.09
CA LEU A 193 5.16 18.30 -13.83
C LEU A 193 5.02 16.88 -14.40
N ASN A 194 6.11 16.31 -14.91
CA ASN A 194 6.13 14.92 -15.39
C ASN A 194 5.86 13.91 -14.26
N LEU A 195 6.36 14.18 -13.06
CA LEU A 195 6.04 13.39 -11.87
C LEU A 195 4.58 13.50 -11.45
N LEU A 196 4.01 14.72 -11.51
CA LEU A 196 2.59 14.92 -11.25
C LEU A 196 1.72 14.17 -12.26
N ARG A 197 2.08 14.19 -13.55
CA ARG A 197 1.39 13.42 -14.61
C ARG A 197 1.46 11.91 -14.35
N TYR A 198 2.62 11.39 -13.97
CA TYR A 198 2.79 9.99 -13.61
C TYR A 198 1.94 9.59 -12.40
N ASN A 199 2.00 10.38 -11.33
CA ASN A 199 1.21 10.13 -10.13
C ASN A 199 -0.30 10.25 -10.41
N ALA A 200 -0.73 11.11 -11.34
CA ALA A 200 -2.12 11.19 -11.77
C ALA A 200 -2.59 9.87 -12.42
N ILE A 201 -1.77 9.24 -13.28
CA ILE A 201 -2.09 7.92 -13.87
C ILE A 201 -2.18 6.86 -12.78
N LEU A 202 -1.20 6.80 -11.86
CA LEU A 202 -1.25 5.85 -10.74
C LEU A 202 -2.49 6.07 -9.86
N LYS A 203 -2.88 7.33 -9.63
CA LYS A 203 -4.09 7.67 -8.88
C LYS A 203 -5.34 7.22 -9.62
N ILE A 204 -5.42 7.36 -10.94
CA ILE A 204 -6.54 6.83 -11.74
C ILE A 204 -6.61 5.31 -11.57
N VAL A 205 -5.49 4.59 -11.70
CA VAL A 205 -5.43 3.12 -11.49
C VAL A 205 -5.88 2.75 -10.07
N GLN A 206 -5.50 3.52 -9.04
CA GLN A 206 -5.95 3.30 -7.68
C GLN A 206 -7.46 3.53 -7.52
N GLN A 207 -7.99 4.59 -8.14
CA GLN A 207 -9.42 4.91 -8.07
C GLN A 207 -10.29 3.93 -8.86
N THR A 208 -9.84 3.44 -10.01
CA THR A 208 -10.56 2.39 -10.75
C THR A 208 -10.66 1.12 -9.92
N ARG A 209 -9.59 0.74 -9.21
CA ARG A 209 -9.64 -0.36 -8.24
C ARG A 209 -10.60 -0.08 -7.08
N ALA A 210 -10.54 1.12 -6.50
CA ALA A 210 -11.43 1.50 -5.40
C ALA A 210 -12.91 1.59 -5.82
N HIS A 211 -13.19 1.78 -7.10
CA HIS A 211 -14.55 1.78 -7.63
C HIS A 211 -15.15 0.36 -7.75
N GLY A 212 -14.33 -0.69 -7.72
CA GLY A 212 -14.79 -2.09 -7.73
C GLY A 212 -15.42 -2.58 -9.03
N LYS A 213 -15.65 -1.70 -10.01
CA LYS A 213 -16.12 -2.07 -11.36
C LYS A 213 -14.92 -2.32 -12.25
N GLY A 214 -14.81 -3.52 -12.80
CA GLY A 214 -13.65 -3.99 -13.56
C GLY A 214 -13.18 -2.98 -14.62
N GLY A 215 -11.89 -2.69 -14.63
CA GLY A 215 -11.23 -1.84 -15.61
C GLY A 215 -9.77 -2.26 -15.74
N ILE A 216 -9.28 -2.34 -16.97
CA ILE A 216 -7.90 -2.69 -17.27
C ILE A 216 -7.22 -1.46 -17.84
N ILE A 217 -6.09 -1.08 -17.26
CA ILE A 217 -5.18 -0.10 -17.83
C ILE A 217 -3.98 -0.88 -18.34
N LEU A 218 -3.85 -0.95 -19.66
CA LEU A 218 -2.71 -1.58 -20.31
C LEU A 218 -1.69 -0.50 -20.64
N VAL A 219 -0.50 -0.63 -20.06
CA VAL A 219 0.66 0.22 -20.35
C VAL A 219 1.62 -0.61 -21.19
N VAL A 220 1.87 -0.18 -22.40
CA VAL A 220 2.70 -0.91 -23.36
C VAL A 220 3.87 -0.04 -23.81
N PRO A 221 5.04 -0.64 -24.09
CA PRO A 221 6.11 0.07 -24.78
C PRO A 221 5.68 0.48 -26.20
N ASP A 222 6.35 1.50 -26.76
CA ASP A 222 6.04 2.00 -28.11
C ASP A 222 6.33 0.98 -29.22
N ASN A 223 7.16 -0.03 -28.96
CA ASN A 223 7.39 -1.12 -29.90
C ASN A 223 6.14 -2.01 -30.00
N LYS A 224 5.96 -2.65 -31.16
CA LYS A 224 4.79 -3.51 -31.43
C LYS A 224 4.97 -4.95 -30.96
N ASP A 225 6.13 -5.27 -30.37
CA ASP A 225 6.55 -6.63 -30.03
C ASP A 225 5.61 -7.30 -29.01
N TRP A 226 4.97 -6.53 -28.14
CA TRP A 226 4.01 -7.03 -27.15
C TRP A 226 2.70 -7.53 -27.75
N MET A 227 2.36 -7.17 -29.00
CA MET A 227 1.13 -7.62 -29.66
C MET A 227 1.22 -9.05 -30.22
N GLN A 228 2.40 -9.67 -30.17
CA GLN A 228 2.63 -11.04 -30.68
C GLN A 228 2.75 -12.09 -29.57
N SER A 229 2.53 -11.71 -28.30
CA SER A 229 2.54 -12.63 -27.15
C SER A 229 1.15 -13.09 -26.73
#